data_AF-A0A9D1M093-F1
#
_entry.id   AF-A0A9D1M093-F1
#
_cell.length_a   1.000
_cell.length_b   1.000
_cell.length_c   1.000
_cell.angle_alpha   90.00
_cell.angle_beta   90.00
_cell.angle_gamma   90.00
#
_symmetry.space_group_name_H-M   'P 1'
#
loop_
_entity.id
_entity.type
_entity.pdbx_description
1 polymer ?
#
loop_
_entity_poly.entity_id
_entity_poly.type
_entity_poly.pdbx_seq_one_letter_code
_entity_poly.pdbx_strand_id
1 'polypeptide(L)'
;MGLRFVYGRAGTGKSDFCFQEIKRNIDNNRIYMITPEQFSFTAEKKLMEVIETEAVFNAEVLTFDRMAYRIMNEVRFGEKNKLK
;
A
#
# COMPACT_ATOMS: atom_id res chain seq x y z
N MET A 1 14.00 4.59 11.80
CA MET A 1 12.73 3.90 11.46
C MET A 1 11.91 3.76 12.72
N GLY A 2 10.62 4.10 12.69
CA GLY A 2 9.72 4.00 13.84
C GLY A 2 8.61 3.00 13.57
N LEU A 3 8.21 2.25 14.59
CA LEU A 3 7.05 1.36 14.56
C LEU A 3 5.94 2.00 15.39
N ARG A 4 4.74 2.13 14.82
CA ARG A 4 3.56 2.63 15.52
C ARG A 4 2.43 1.62 15.46
N PHE A 5 1.92 1.24 16.62
CA PHE A 5 0.76 0.35 16.74
C PHE A 5 -0.53 1.15 16.73
N VAL A 6 -1.42 0.84 15.80
CA VAL A 6 -2.81 1.33 15.76
C VAL A 6 -3.72 0.17 16.19
N TYR A 7 -4.26 0.23 17.40
CA TYR A 7 -5.05 -0.85 18.00
C TYR A 7 -6.38 -0.33 18.57
N GLY A 8 -7.33 -1.25 18.80
CA GLY A 8 -8.68 -0.92 19.27
C GLY A 8 -9.70 -1.98 18.89
N ARG A 9 -10.87 -1.99 19.55
CA ARG A 9 -11.97 -2.95 19.29
C ARG A 9 -12.46 -2.87 17.84
N ALA A 10 -13.17 -3.90 17.36
CA ALA A 10 -13.84 -3.83 16.06
C ALA A 10 -14.81 -2.61 16.04
N GLY A 11 -14.88 -1.91 14.91
CA GLY A 11 -15.74 -0.72 14.76
C GLY A 11 -15.15 0.61 15.26
N THR A 12 -13.95 0.64 15.85
CA THR A 12 -13.34 1.90 16.35
C THR A 12 -12.71 2.79 15.28
N GLY A 13 -12.91 2.52 13.98
CA GLY A 13 -12.40 3.37 12.90
C GLY A 13 -10.91 3.22 12.56
N LYS A 14 -10.25 2.09 12.91
CA LYS A 14 -8.82 1.87 12.61
C LYS A 14 -8.50 1.98 11.11
N SER A 15 -9.34 1.39 10.26
CA SER A 15 -9.14 1.44 8.81
C SER A 15 -9.28 2.86 8.29
N ASP A 16 -10.32 3.58 8.73
CA ASP A 16 -10.56 4.97 8.35
C ASP A 16 -9.42 5.89 8.83
N PHE A 17 -8.90 5.66 10.03
CA PHE A 17 -7.71 6.34 10.53
C PHE A 17 -6.51 6.17 9.58
N CYS A 18 -6.23 4.94 9.12
CA CYS A 18 -5.14 4.69 8.18
C CYS A 18 -5.38 5.41 6.84
N PHE A 19 -6.58 5.33 6.27
CA PHE A 19 -6.87 6.03 5.00
C PHE A 19 -6.70 7.55 5.11
N GLN A 20 -7.16 8.16 6.21
CA GLN A 20 -6.98 9.60 6.44
C GLN A 20 -5.52 9.98 6.66
N GLU A 21 -4.73 9.11 7.27
CA GLU A 21 -3.30 9.33 7.41
C GLU A 21 -2.57 9.24 6.07
N ILE A 22 -2.94 8.28 5.21
CA ILE A 22 -2.41 8.19 3.85
C ILE A 22 -2.73 9.49 3.10
N LYS A 23 -4.00 9.95 3.14
CA LYS A 23 -4.42 11.22 2.52
C LYS A 23 -3.57 12.41 2.96
N ARG A 24 -3.22 12.52 4.25
CA ARG A 24 -2.41 13.62 4.77
C ARG A 24 -0.94 13.58 4.34
N ASN A 25 -0.43 12.42 3.93
CA ASN A 25 1.00 12.21 3.65
C ASN A 25 1.31 11.93 2.17
N ILE A 26 0.29 11.84 1.32
CA ILE A 26 0.40 11.34 -0.05
C ILE A 26 1.20 12.25 -0.99
N ASP A 27 1.20 13.56 -0.76
CA ASP A 27 1.93 14.50 -1.61
C ASP A 27 3.45 14.46 -1.36
N ASN A 28 3.86 13.96 -0.19
CA ASN A 28 5.25 14.01 0.27
C ASN A 28 5.95 12.66 0.20
N ASN A 29 5.22 11.55 0.15
CA ASN A 29 5.79 10.21 0.29
C ASN A 29 5.08 9.21 -0.61
N ARG A 30 5.85 8.22 -1.10
CA ARG A 30 5.30 7.01 -1.66
C ARG A 30 4.86 6.06 -0.54
N ILE A 31 3.59 5.68 -0.54
CA ILE A 31 2.95 4.93 0.54
C ILE A 31 2.45 3.58 0.02
N TYR A 32 2.76 2.53 0.75
CA TYR A 32 2.27 1.17 0.46
C TYR A 32 1.31 0.72 1.56
N MET A 33 0.07 0.43 1.18
CA MET A 33 -0.93 -0.15 2.07
C MET A 33 -1.01 -1.66 1.84
N ILE A 34 -0.46 -2.44 2.77
CA ILE A 34 -0.50 -3.90 2.68
C ILE A 34 -1.81 -4.40 3.28
N THR A 35 -2.52 -5.25 2.54
CA THR A 35 -3.83 -5.80 2.92
C THR A 35 -3.89 -7.31 2.66
N PRO A 36 -4.78 -8.03 3.36
CA PRO A 36 -5.15 -9.40 2.96
C PRO A 36 -5.74 -9.41 1.55
N GLU A 37 -5.51 -10.48 0.80
CA GLU A 37 -5.99 -10.63 -0.58
C GLU A 37 -7.52 -10.43 -0.69
N GLN A 38 -8.27 -10.99 0.25
CA GLN A 38 -9.72 -10.89 0.31
C GLN A 38 -10.25 -9.45 0.51
N PHE A 39 -9.39 -8.52 0.92
CA PHE A 39 -9.75 -7.12 1.19
C PHE A 39 -9.13 -6.13 0.19
N SER A 40 -8.23 -6.56 -0.70
CA SER A 40 -7.43 -5.64 -1.51
C SER A 40 -8.29 -4.75 -2.40
N PHE A 41 -9.32 -5.30 -3.05
CA PHE A 41 -10.21 -4.53 -3.93
C PHE A 41 -11.02 -3.48 -3.16
N THR A 42 -11.54 -3.84 -1.99
CA THR A 42 -12.29 -2.90 -1.15
C THR A 42 -11.38 -1.79 -0.61
N ALA A 43 -10.14 -2.13 -0.23
CA ALA A 43 -9.16 -1.15 0.22
C ALA A 43 -8.79 -0.17 -0.90
N GLU A 44 -8.58 -0.67 -2.12
CA GLU A 44 -8.25 0.14 -3.30
C GLU A 44 -9.39 1.10 -3.65
N LYS A 45 -10.63 0.61 -3.68
CA LYS A 45 -11.81 1.46 -3.88
C LYS A 45 -11.90 2.57 -2.82
N LYS A 46 -11.75 2.22 -1.53
CA LYS A 46 -11.78 3.21 -0.44
C LYS A 46 -10.64 4.22 -0.52
N LEU A 47 -9.46 3.77 -0.94
CA LEU A 47 -8.30 4.63 -1.13
C LEU A 47 -8.60 5.69 -2.20
N MET A 48 -9.18 5.27 -3.33
CA MET A 48 -9.61 6.18 -4.41
C MET A 48 -10.74 7.13 -3.99
N GLU A 49 -11.65 6.70 -3.10
CA GLU A 49 -12.70 7.57 -2.56
C GLU A 49 -12.17 8.66 -1.61
N VAL A 50 -11.06 8.37 -0.92
CA VAL A 50 -10.49 9.27 0.10
C VAL A 50 -9.50 10.27 -0.50
N ILE A 51 -8.81 9.90 -1.56
CA ILE A 51 -7.73 10.69 -2.20
C ILE A 51 -8.24 11.42 -3.44
N GLU A 52 -7.75 12.63 -3.68
CA GLU A 52 -8.04 13.40 -4.90
C GLU A 52 -7.26 12.83 -6.10
N THR A 53 -7.88 12.83 -7.28
CA THR A 53 -7.50 12.03 -8.46
C THR A 53 -6.03 12.16 -8.90
N GLU A 54 -5.38 13.30 -8.65
CA GLU A 54 -3.99 13.56 -9.06
C GLU A 54 -2.95 12.92 -8.13
N ALA A 55 -3.28 12.68 -6.85
CA ALA A 55 -2.35 12.15 -5.85
C ALA A 55 -2.33 10.62 -5.76
N VAL A 56 -3.25 9.92 -6.43
CA VAL A 56 -3.40 8.45 -6.35
C VAL A 56 -2.13 7.70 -6.74
N PHE A 57 -1.27 8.28 -7.59
CA PHE A 57 0.00 7.65 -8.00
C PHE A 57 0.97 7.39 -6.84
N ASN A 58 0.85 8.13 -5.74
CA ASN A 58 1.76 8.02 -4.61
C ASN A 58 1.31 7.03 -3.54
N ALA A 59 0.08 6.51 -3.59
CA ALA A 59 -0.41 5.50 -2.65
C ALA A 59 -0.88 4.24 -3.37
N GLU A 60 -0.36 3.09 -2.96
CA GLU A 60 -0.64 1.82 -3.62
C GLU A 60 -1.12 0.76 -2.62
N VAL A 61 -2.17 0.02 -2.99
CA VAL A 61 -2.63 -1.15 -2.23
C VAL A 61 -1.95 -2.42 -2.74
N LEU A 62 -1.31 -3.16 -1.84
CA LEU A 62 -0.60 -4.40 -2.14
C LEU A 62 -1.06 -5.55 -1.24
N THR A 63 -0.88 -6.75 -1.74
CA THR A 63 -0.90 -7.99 -0.94
C THR A 63 0.52 -8.49 -0.78
N PHE A 64 0.76 -9.35 0.22
CA PHE A 64 2.07 -9.98 0.38
C PHE A 64 2.48 -10.77 -0.87
N ASP A 65 1.55 -11.49 -1.50
CA ASP A 65 1.85 -12.26 -2.70
C ASP A 65 2.23 -11.39 -3.89
N ARG A 66 1.52 -10.27 -4.11
CA ARG A 66 1.88 -9.30 -5.16
C ARG A 66 3.25 -8.67 -4.89
N MET A 67 3.53 -8.33 -3.64
CA MET A 67 4.83 -7.78 -3.25
C MET A 67 5.96 -8.79 -3.49
N ALA A 68 5.78 -10.05 -3.08
CA ALA A 68 6.73 -11.12 -3.30
C ALA A 68 6.98 -11.35 -4.81
N TYR A 69 5.92 -11.42 -5.60
CA TYR A 69 6.01 -11.61 -7.05
C TYR A 69 6.79 -10.48 -7.73
N ARG A 70 6.56 -9.22 -7.33
CA ARG A 70 7.30 -8.06 -7.85
C ARG A 70 8.79 -8.16 -7.53
N ILE A 71 9.14 -8.42 -6.27
CA ILE A 71 10.55 -8.57 -5.86
C ILE A 71 11.21 -9.72 -6.61
N MET A 72 10.54 -10.87 -6.70
CA MET A 72 11.08 -12.03 -7.43
C MET A 72 11.34 -11.71 -8.90
N ASN A 73 10.45 -10.97 -9.55
CA ASN A 73 10.66 -10.55 -10.94
C ASN A 73 11.82 -9.55 -11.03
N GLU A 74 11.85 -8.50 -10.22
CA GLU A 74 12.93 -7.50 -10.24
C GLU A 74 14.30 -8.15 -10.04
N VAL A 75 14.43 -9.06 -9.07
CA VAL A 75 15.69 -9.76 -8.79
C VAL A 75 16.05 -10.75 -9.89
N ARG A 76 15.11 -11.57 -10.39
CA ARG A 76 15.39 -12.56 -11.45
C ARG A 76 15.71 -11.92 -12.80
N PHE A 77 15.08 -10.80 -13.15
CA PHE A 77 15.42 -10.05 -14.37
C PHE A 77 16.73 -9.25 -14.20
N GLY A 78 17.08 -8.84 -12.98
CA GLY A 78 18.37 -8.25 -12.65
C GLY A 78 19.57 -9.17 -12.89
N GLU A 79 19.41 -10.49 -12.71
CA GLU A 79 20.47 -11.47 -12.97
C GLU A 79 20.68 -11.73 -14.47
N LYS A 80 19.62 -11.75 -15.29
CA LYS A 80 19.75 -11.97 -16.74
C LYS A 80 20.45 -10.82 -17.48
N ASN A 81 20.42 -9.60 -16.94
CA ASN A 81 21.11 -8.45 -17.52
C ASN A 81 22.59 -8.35 -17.11
N LYS A 82 23.08 -9.17 -16.16
CA LYS A 82 24.51 -9.24 -15.81
C LYS A 82 25.30 -10.27 -16.64
N LEU A 83 24.61 -11.07 -17.46
CA LEU A 83 25.19 -12.12 -18.32
C LEU A 83 25.27 -11.69 -19.80
N LYS A 84 25.18 -10.39 -20.09
CA LYS A 84 25.45 -9.81 -21.41
C LYS A 84 26.58 -8.80 -21.32
#